data_AF-A0A2G2H3H9-F1
#
_entry.id   AF-A0A2G2H3H9-F1
#
_cell.length_a   1.000
_cell.length_b   1.000
_cell.length_c   1.000
_cell.angle_alpha   90.00
_cell.angle_beta   90.00
_cell.angle_gamma   90.00
#
_symmetry.space_group_name_H-M   'P 1'
#
loop_
_entity.id
_entity.type
_entity.pdbx_description
1 polymer ?
#
loop_
_entity_poly.entity_id
_entity_poly.type
_entity_poly.pdbx_seq_one_letter_code
_entity_poly.pdbx_strand_id
1 'polypeptide(L)'
;MTRILIKACIHTGIGICLIVWSAFAMAETHLLAPCPDSPNCVSSLATQSDKRVAPLQAGADRGSSLKKLESLLGSLPRVEYDVVGQSRIQARFTSRILRFVDDVTFYVRDNGVVEVRSASRAGYWDLGANRRRVESLREQLSEQDTDDRTSQQHTFENAQHRA
;
A
#
# COMPACT_ATOMS: atom_id res chain seq x y z
N MET A 1 36.54 -0.61 24.90
CA MET A 1 37.70 0.28 24.63
C MET A 1 38.14 -0.07 23.22
N THR A 2 38.06 0.74 22.16
CA THR A 2 38.33 2.18 22.06
C THR A 2 37.72 2.71 20.75
N ARG A 3 36.95 3.79 20.86
CA ARG A 3 36.63 4.86 19.89
C ARG A 3 37.09 4.66 18.43
N ILE A 4 36.12 4.48 17.52
CA ILE A 4 36.33 4.65 16.07
C ILE A 4 36.30 6.16 15.78
N LEU A 5 37.49 6.72 15.52
CA LEU A 5 37.68 8.11 15.13
C LEU A 5 37.13 8.37 13.73
N ILE A 6 36.26 9.38 13.66
CA ILE A 6 35.87 10.13 12.48
C ILE A 6 37.14 10.74 11.87
N LYS A 7 37.50 10.34 10.64
CA LYS A 7 38.59 10.96 9.89
C LYS A 7 37.99 12.04 8.99
N ALA A 8 38.18 13.29 9.40
CA ALA A 8 37.84 14.49 8.66
C ALA A 8 38.59 14.53 7.31
N CYS A 9 37.86 14.82 6.23
CA CYS A 9 38.41 15.09 4.90
C CYS A 9 39.24 16.38 4.93
N ILE A 10 40.47 16.28 4.44
CA ILE A 10 41.39 17.40 4.24
C ILE A 10 40.97 18.15 2.97
N HIS A 11 40.89 19.47 3.10
CA HIS A 11 40.43 20.42 2.11
C HIS A 11 41.59 20.82 1.18
N THR A 12 41.55 20.42 -0.08
CA THR A 12 42.37 21.04 -1.14
C THR A 12 41.54 21.21 -2.40
N GLY A 13 41.17 22.46 -2.67
CA GLY A 13 41.20 23.02 -4.03
C GLY A 13 40.09 22.64 -5.00
N ILE A 14 39.13 23.57 -5.14
CA ILE A 14 38.46 23.95 -6.39
C ILE A 14 37.55 22.89 -7.03
N GLY A 15 36.24 23.08 -6.81
CA GLY A 15 35.24 23.02 -7.87
C GLY A 15 34.89 21.65 -8.44
N ILE A 16 34.03 20.92 -7.73
CA ILE A 16 32.85 20.15 -8.21
C ILE A 16 32.34 19.41 -6.97
N CYS A 17 31.64 20.17 -6.12
CA CYS A 17 30.62 19.61 -5.25
C CYS A 17 29.33 19.68 -6.07
N LEU A 18 28.42 18.72 -5.91
CA LEU A 18 27.28 18.41 -6.81
C LEU A 18 27.82 17.64 -8.05
N ILE A 19 27.36 16.46 -8.48
CA ILE A 19 25.99 15.97 -8.57
C ILE A 19 26.07 14.44 -8.84
N VAL A 20 26.24 13.54 -7.85
CA VAL A 20 25.84 12.12 -8.05
C VAL A 20 25.44 11.46 -6.73
N TRP A 21 24.44 12.01 -6.04
CA TRP A 21 23.78 11.31 -4.94
C TRP A 21 22.26 11.38 -5.08
N SER A 22 21.78 11.22 -6.33
CA SER A 22 20.37 11.35 -6.65
C SER A 22 19.99 10.45 -7.83
N ALA A 23 20.29 9.15 -7.73
CA ALA A 23 19.72 8.14 -8.64
C ALA A 23 18.73 7.19 -7.94
N PHE A 24 18.62 7.20 -6.61
CA PHE A 24 17.63 6.44 -5.85
C PHE A 24 16.34 7.24 -5.62
N ALA A 25 15.73 7.79 -6.67
CA ALA A 25 14.40 8.41 -6.54
C ALA A 25 13.57 8.41 -7.84
N MET A 26 14.00 7.67 -8.87
CA MET A 26 13.38 7.69 -10.20
C MET A 26 12.95 6.27 -10.60
N ALA A 27 12.06 5.62 -9.86
CA ALA A 27 11.48 4.34 -10.31
C ALA A 27 10.13 3.95 -9.70
N GLU A 28 9.57 4.70 -8.75
CA GLU A 28 8.36 4.24 -8.06
C GLU A 28 7.07 4.48 -8.86
N THR A 29 7.06 5.41 -9.81
CA THR A 29 5.88 5.75 -10.63
C THR A 29 5.46 4.65 -11.61
N HIS A 30 6.27 3.60 -11.79
CA HIS A 30 5.91 2.46 -12.64
C HIS A 30 5.17 1.35 -11.89
N LEU A 31 5.08 1.43 -10.55
CA LEU A 31 4.41 0.40 -9.75
C LEU A 31 2.89 0.40 -9.99
N LEU A 32 2.31 1.60 -10.06
CA LEU A 32 0.89 1.83 -10.34
C LEU A 32 0.75 2.71 -11.56
N ALA A 33 -0.26 2.46 -12.40
CA ALA A 33 -0.57 3.36 -13.50
C ALA A 33 -0.89 4.77 -12.96
N PRO A 34 -0.51 5.84 -13.67
CA PRO A 34 -0.89 7.19 -13.26
C PRO A 34 -2.42 7.33 -13.24
N CYS A 35 -2.93 8.22 -12.38
CA CYS A 35 -4.32 8.63 -12.48
C CYS A 35 -4.49 9.55 -13.69
N PRO A 36 -5.56 9.39 -14.49
CA PRO A 36 -5.90 10.34 -15.54
C PRO A 36 -6.29 11.70 -14.94
N ASP A 37 -6.54 12.69 -15.79
CA ASP A 37 -6.96 14.03 -15.35
C ASP A 37 -8.36 14.05 -14.73
N SER A 38 -9.21 13.09 -15.07
CA SER A 38 -10.55 12.96 -14.48
C SER A 38 -10.49 12.72 -12.96
N PRO A 39 -11.52 13.18 -12.21
CA PRO A 39 -11.52 13.16 -10.75
C PRO A 39 -11.84 11.78 -10.15
N ASN A 40 -12.25 10.83 -10.98
CA ASN A 40 -12.65 9.47 -10.61
C ASN A 40 -11.46 8.49 -10.43
N CYS A 41 -10.32 8.98 -9.94
CA CYS A 41 -9.15 8.15 -9.66
C CYS A 41 -8.39 8.68 -8.45
N VAL A 42 -8.01 7.78 -7.54
CA VAL A 42 -7.06 8.06 -6.47
C VAL A 42 -5.91 7.08 -6.48
N SER A 43 -4.73 7.52 -6.07
CA SER A 43 -3.55 6.69 -5.97
C SER A 43 -2.63 7.14 -4.83
N SER A 44 -2.08 6.15 -4.14
CA SER A 44 -1.00 6.30 -3.17
C SER A 44 0.32 6.79 -3.78
N LEU A 45 0.46 6.75 -5.11
CA LEU A 45 1.62 7.28 -5.83
C LEU A 45 1.29 8.52 -6.67
N ALA A 46 0.08 9.07 -6.57
CA ALA A 46 -0.27 10.32 -7.26
C ALA A 46 0.58 11.49 -6.75
N THR A 47 0.94 12.43 -7.63
CA THR A 47 1.61 13.68 -7.24
C THR A 47 0.62 14.82 -6.96
N GLN A 48 -0.57 14.76 -7.58
CA GLN A 48 -1.66 15.72 -7.38
C GLN A 48 -2.35 15.41 -6.03
N SER A 49 -2.50 16.42 -5.18
CA SER A 49 -2.97 16.27 -3.79
C SER A 49 -4.42 15.80 -3.70
N ASP A 50 -5.28 16.26 -4.60
CA ASP A 50 -6.69 15.87 -4.73
C ASP A 50 -6.88 14.39 -5.11
N LYS A 51 -5.88 13.80 -5.77
CA LYS A 51 -5.84 12.37 -6.16
C LYS A 51 -5.01 11.51 -5.22
N ARG A 52 -4.25 12.11 -4.31
CA ARG A 52 -3.41 11.38 -3.36
C ARG A 52 -4.26 10.73 -2.28
N VAL A 53 -3.95 9.47 -1.97
CA VAL A 53 -4.35 8.75 -0.75
C VAL A 53 -3.10 8.25 -0.03
N ALA A 54 -3.20 7.93 1.27
CA ALA A 54 -2.11 7.24 1.95
C ALA A 54 -2.05 5.78 1.50
N PRO A 55 -0.85 5.17 1.43
CA PRO A 55 -0.73 3.72 1.24
C PRO A 55 -1.41 2.96 2.38
N LEU A 56 -1.64 1.67 2.18
CA LEU A 56 -2.19 0.80 3.22
C LEU A 56 -1.04 0.07 3.94
N GLN A 57 -1.20 -0.20 5.22
CA GLN A 57 -0.36 -1.15 5.94
C GLN A 57 -1.21 -2.41 6.15
N ALA A 58 -0.72 -3.56 5.67
CA ALA A 58 -1.46 -4.82 5.79
C ALA A 58 -0.73 -5.85 6.66
N GLY A 59 0.60 -5.80 6.76
CA GLY A 59 1.38 -6.78 7.52
C GLY A 59 2.81 -6.30 7.75
N ALA A 60 3.63 -7.12 8.41
CA ALA A 60 5.03 -6.78 8.70
C ALA A 60 5.96 -6.95 7.48
N ASP A 61 5.55 -7.79 6.53
CA ASP A 61 6.31 -8.15 5.35
C ASP A 61 5.37 -8.39 4.16
N ARG A 62 5.94 -8.58 2.96
CA ARG A 62 5.15 -8.81 1.74
C ARG A 62 4.22 -10.01 1.83
N GLY A 63 4.70 -11.15 2.33
CA GLY A 63 3.94 -12.40 2.35
C GLY A 63 2.73 -12.31 3.27
N SER A 64 2.93 -11.81 4.49
CA SER A 64 1.82 -11.57 5.43
C SER A 64 0.80 -10.56 4.88
N SER A 65 1.28 -9.50 4.21
CA SER A 65 0.43 -8.47 3.63
C SER A 65 -0.41 -8.96 2.44
N LEU A 66 0.17 -9.76 1.54
CA LEU A 66 -0.57 -10.38 0.43
C LEU A 66 -1.68 -11.28 0.97
N LYS A 67 -1.35 -12.18 1.90
CA LYS A 67 -2.33 -13.10 2.50
C LYS A 67 -3.51 -12.36 3.14
N LYS A 68 -3.24 -11.27 3.87
CA LYS A 68 -4.27 -10.45 4.50
C LYS A 68 -5.14 -9.72 3.47
N LEU A 69 -4.52 -9.14 2.44
CA LEU A 69 -5.26 -8.52 1.35
C LEU A 69 -6.16 -9.53 0.62
N GLU A 70 -5.65 -10.71 0.28
CA GLU A 70 -6.44 -11.76 -0.38
C GLU A 70 -7.60 -12.23 0.49
N SER A 71 -7.35 -12.43 1.79
CA SER A 71 -8.40 -12.79 2.76
C SER A 71 -9.49 -11.72 2.86
N LEU A 72 -9.10 -10.44 2.93
CA LEU A 72 -10.04 -9.33 2.97
C LEU A 72 -10.82 -9.21 1.66
N LEU A 73 -10.15 -9.24 0.51
CA LEU A 73 -10.81 -9.13 -0.80
C LEU A 73 -11.78 -10.30 -1.02
N GLY A 74 -11.44 -11.50 -0.56
CA GLY A 74 -12.29 -12.69 -0.64
C GLY A 74 -13.52 -12.65 0.27
N SER A 75 -13.51 -11.88 1.35
CA SER A 75 -14.67 -11.72 2.25
C SER A 75 -15.62 -10.60 1.81
N LEU A 76 -15.15 -9.69 0.95
CA LEU A 76 -15.93 -8.54 0.50
C LEU A 76 -16.94 -8.92 -0.59
N PRO A 77 -18.20 -8.45 -0.51
CA PRO A 77 -19.20 -8.74 -1.52
C PRO A 77 -18.95 -7.95 -2.81
N ARG A 78 -19.16 -8.60 -3.96
CA ARG A 78 -19.03 -7.99 -5.31
C ARG A 78 -17.62 -7.51 -5.62
N VAL A 79 -16.64 -8.24 -5.11
CA VAL A 79 -15.23 -8.07 -5.43
C VAL A 79 -14.77 -9.32 -6.17
N GLU A 80 -14.15 -9.12 -7.32
CA GLU A 80 -13.41 -10.15 -8.04
C GLU A 80 -11.94 -9.73 -8.06
N TYR A 81 -10.99 -10.63 -7.82
CA TYR A 81 -9.57 -10.28 -7.83
C TYR A 81 -8.70 -11.40 -8.38
N ASP A 82 -7.54 -10.99 -8.89
CA ASP A 82 -6.50 -11.85 -9.45
C ASP A 82 -5.13 -11.43 -8.90
N VAL A 83 -4.34 -12.41 -8.47
CA VAL A 83 -2.93 -12.20 -8.10
C VAL A 83 -2.08 -12.23 -9.36
N VAL A 84 -1.36 -11.14 -9.63
CA VAL A 84 -0.58 -10.96 -10.86
C VAL A 84 0.90 -10.90 -10.52
N GLY A 85 1.56 -12.05 -10.56
CA GLY A 85 2.96 -12.18 -10.15
C GLY A 85 3.13 -12.25 -8.64
N GLN A 86 4.29 -11.85 -8.12
CA GLN A 86 4.67 -12.10 -6.72
C GLN A 86 4.28 -11.00 -5.73
N SER A 87 3.84 -9.83 -6.20
CA SER A 87 3.65 -8.65 -5.35
C SER A 87 2.48 -7.77 -5.75
N ARG A 88 1.62 -8.21 -6.67
CA ARG A 88 0.55 -7.36 -7.22
C ARG A 88 -0.77 -8.10 -7.22
N ILE A 89 -1.84 -7.40 -6.85
CA ILE A 89 -3.22 -7.88 -6.93
C ILE A 89 -4.02 -6.87 -7.76
N GLN A 90 -4.82 -7.36 -8.69
CA GLN A 90 -5.81 -6.57 -9.40
C GLN A 90 -7.19 -6.98 -8.94
N ALA A 91 -8.03 -6.02 -8.57
CA ALA A 91 -9.38 -6.26 -8.08
C ALA A 91 -10.39 -5.39 -8.83
N ARG A 92 -11.62 -5.90 -8.97
CA ARG A 92 -12.76 -5.21 -9.56
C ARG A 92 -13.86 -5.12 -8.52
N PHE A 93 -14.24 -3.89 -8.18
CA PHE A 93 -15.32 -3.61 -7.25
C PHE A 93 -16.55 -3.19 -8.03
N THR A 94 -17.68 -3.84 -7.77
CA THR A 94 -18.96 -3.49 -8.41
C THR A 94 -19.93 -2.86 -7.40
N SER A 95 -20.38 -1.64 -7.69
CA SER A 95 -21.37 -0.95 -6.86
C SER A 95 -22.72 -1.66 -6.88
N ARG A 96 -23.45 -1.63 -5.76
CA ARG A 96 -24.68 -2.43 -5.59
C ARG A 96 -25.83 -1.98 -6.48
N ILE A 97 -26.06 -0.66 -6.58
CA ILE A 97 -27.26 -0.08 -7.20
C ILE A 97 -27.01 0.20 -8.69
N LEU A 98 -26.00 1.03 -8.98
CA LEU A 98 -25.73 1.51 -10.34
C LEU A 98 -24.79 0.61 -11.14
N ARG A 99 -24.25 -0.45 -10.52
CA ARG A 99 -23.36 -1.44 -11.16
C ARG A 99 -22.10 -0.85 -11.79
N PHE A 100 -21.68 0.36 -11.38
CA PHE A 100 -20.37 0.89 -11.73
C PHE A 100 -19.26 -0.05 -11.27
N VAL A 101 -18.28 -0.23 -12.15
CA VAL A 101 -17.12 -1.08 -11.95
C VAL A 101 -15.89 -0.19 -11.78
N ASP A 102 -15.19 -0.42 -10.68
CA ASP A 102 -13.95 0.26 -10.36
C ASP A 102 -12.80 -0.76 -10.32
N ASP A 103 -11.70 -0.44 -11.01
CA ASP A 103 -10.48 -1.22 -10.98
C ASP A 103 -9.60 -0.72 -9.83
N VAL A 104 -9.17 -1.65 -8.98
CA VAL A 104 -8.25 -1.41 -7.87
C VAL A 104 -6.99 -2.23 -8.09
N THR A 105 -5.84 -1.58 -8.04
CA THR A 105 -4.53 -2.24 -8.14
C THR A 105 -3.80 -2.05 -6.83
N PHE A 106 -3.28 -3.16 -6.30
CA PHE A 106 -2.42 -3.19 -5.13
C PHE A 106 -1.03 -3.66 -5.54
N TYR A 107 0.00 -3.01 -5.00
CA TYR A 107 1.39 -3.43 -5.09
C TYR A 107 2.00 -3.49 -3.69
N VAL A 108 2.47 -4.66 -3.29
CA VAL A 108 2.96 -4.93 -1.94
C VAL A 108 4.50 -4.92 -1.92
N ARG A 109 5.05 -3.96 -1.18
CA ARG A 109 6.50 -3.80 -0.97
C ARG A 109 7.02 -4.83 0.03
N ASP A 110 8.35 -5.00 0.09
CA ASP A 110 9.01 -5.96 0.99
C ASP A 110 8.63 -5.76 2.47
N ASN A 111 8.47 -4.51 2.88
CA ASN A 111 8.14 -4.10 4.25
C ASN A 111 6.63 -4.16 4.58
N GLY A 112 5.82 -4.77 3.72
CA GLY A 112 4.38 -4.90 3.92
C GLY A 112 3.54 -3.64 3.65
N VAL A 113 4.18 -2.54 3.22
CA VAL A 113 3.47 -1.36 2.71
C VAL A 113 2.82 -1.70 1.38
N VAL A 114 1.54 -1.35 1.25
CA VAL A 114 0.73 -1.61 0.06
C VAL A 114 0.45 -0.29 -0.64
N GLU A 115 1.07 -0.11 -1.79
CA GLU A 115 0.69 0.94 -2.73
C GLU A 115 -0.63 0.54 -3.38
N VAL A 116 -1.58 1.45 -3.38
CA VAL A 116 -2.93 1.27 -3.93
C VAL A 116 -3.29 2.35 -4.95
N ARG A 117 -3.98 1.93 -6.01
CA ARG A 117 -4.69 2.80 -6.97
C ARG A 117 -6.12 2.30 -7.11
N SER A 118 -7.10 3.20 -7.08
CA SER A 118 -8.53 2.91 -7.20
C SER A 118 -9.14 3.86 -8.22
N ALA A 119 -9.71 3.33 -9.30
CA ALA A 119 -10.19 4.13 -10.43
C ALA A 119 -11.45 3.54 -11.09
N SER A 120 -12.39 4.40 -11.46
CA SER A 120 -13.60 3.99 -12.18
C SER A 120 -13.33 3.74 -13.67
N ARG A 121 -13.94 2.70 -14.25
CA ARG A 121 -13.81 2.40 -15.69
C ARG A 121 -14.53 3.39 -16.59
N ALA A 122 -15.65 3.91 -16.11
CA ALA A 122 -16.54 4.79 -16.85
C ALA A 122 -17.19 5.82 -15.91
N GLY A 123 -17.68 6.91 -16.49
CA GLY A 123 -18.24 8.05 -15.76
C GLY A 123 -17.17 9.04 -15.30
N TYR A 124 -17.46 10.33 -15.37
CA TYR A 124 -16.48 11.37 -15.00
C TYR A 124 -16.37 11.57 -13.49
N TRP A 125 -17.50 11.45 -12.78
CA TRP A 125 -17.58 11.63 -11.33
C TRP A 125 -17.85 10.31 -10.63
N ASP A 126 -17.12 10.02 -9.56
CA ASP A 126 -17.33 8.86 -8.69
C ASP A 126 -17.94 9.24 -7.33
N LEU A 127 -18.23 10.53 -7.13
CA LEU A 127 -18.68 11.13 -5.86
C LEU A 127 -17.76 10.77 -4.68
N GLY A 128 -16.47 10.55 -4.91
CA GLY A 128 -15.48 10.14 -3.90
C GLY A 128 -15.52 8.66 -3.53
N ALA A 129 -16.23 7.81 -4.30
CA ALA A 129 -16.32 6.38 -4.05
C ALA A 129 -14.94 5.71 -4.02
N ASN A 130 -14.02 6.10 -4.91
CA ASN A 130 -12.69 5.48 -4.97
C ASN A 130 -11.85 5.81 -3.73
N ARG A 131 -11.93 7.05 -3.22
CA ARG A 131 -11.29 7.44 -1.96
C ARG A 131 -11.89 6.69 -0.78
N ARG A 132 -13.22 6.74 -0.60
CA ARG A 132 -13.90 6.03 0.50
C ARG A 132 -13.59 4.53 0.52
N ARG A 133 -13.44 3.90 -0.65
CA ARG A 133 -13.03 2.50 -0.75
C ARG A 133 -11.65 2.27 -0.16
N VAL A 134 -10.66 3.07 -0.52
CA VAL A 134 -9.29 2.94 0.01
C VAL A 134 -9.27 3.13 1.53
N GLU A 135 -9.99 4.12 2.04
CA GLU A 135 -10.08 4.37 3.48
C GLU A 135 -10.76 3.20 4.22
N SER A 136 -11.88 2.68 3.71
CA SER A 136 -12.58 1.53 4.29
C SER A 136 -11.76 0.24 4.26
N LEU A 137 -10.95 0.02 3.22
CA LEU A 137 -9.99 -1.09 3.19
C LEU A 137 -8.91 -0.92 4.27
N ARG A 138 -8.47 0.31 4.53
CA ARG A 138 -7.47 0.59 5.58
C ARG A 138 -8.01 0.24 6.96
N GLU A 139 -9.24 0.65 7.26
CA GLU A 139 -9.92 0.36 8.53
C GLU A 139 -10.01 -1.16 8.75
N GLN A 140 -10.52 -1.91 7.76
CA GLN A 140 -10.67 -3.36 7.86
C GLN A 140 -9.34 -4.11 8.01
N LEU A 141 -8.27 -3.65 7.35
CA LEU A 141 -6.93 -4.23 7.54
C LEU A 141 -6.42 -4.00 8.97
N SER A 142 -6.66 -2.81 9.54
CA SER A 142 -6.25 -2.50 10.92
C SER A 142 -7.03 -3.28 11.98
N GLU A 143 -8.29 -3.61 11.70
CA GLU A 143 -9.11 -4.48 12.55
C GLU A 143 -8.56 -5.92 12.55
N GLN A 144 -8.26 -6.48 11.37
CA GLN A 144 -7.64 -7.82 11.26
C GLN A 144 -6.30 -7.91 12.00
N ASP A 145 -5.48 -6.85 11.95
CA ASP A 145 -4.22 -6.78 12.70
C ASP A 145 -4.42 -6.87 14.22
N THR A 146 -5.52 -6.31 14.71
CA THR A 146 -5.87 -6.32 16.14
C THR A 146 -6.35 -7.70 16.57
N ASP A 147 -7.18 -8.34 15.76
CA ASP A 147 -7.70 -9.69 16.01
C ASP A 147 -6.58 -10.74 16.02
N ASP A 148 -5.61 -10.64 15.10
CA ASP A 148 -4.45 -11.52 15.04
C ASP A 148 -3.61 -11.44 16.32
N ARG A 149 -3.34 -10.22 16.82
CA ARG A 149 -2.54 -10.01 18.04
C ARG A 149 -3.25 -10.55 19.27
N THR A 150 -4.56 -10.28 19.38
CA THR A 150 -5.38 -10.74 20.50
C THR A 150 -5.44 -12.28 20.54
N SER A 151 -5.63 -12.91 19.39
CA SER A 151 -5.68 -14.38 19.24
C SER A 151 -4.37 -15.06 19.64
N GLN A 152 -3.24 -14.45 19.26
CA GLN A 152 -1.92 -14.93 19.64
C GLN A 152 -1.70 -14.81 21.15
N GLN A 153 -1.99 -13.64 21.75
CA GLN A 153 -1.85 -13.42 23.19
C GLN A 153 -2.65 -14.45 24.01
N HIS A 154 -3.91 -14.68 23.64
CA HIS A 154 -4.75 -15.65 24.32
C HIS A 154 -4.22 -17.09 24.21
N THR A 155 -3.59 -17.46 23.08
CA THR A 155 -2.98 -18.78 22.91
C THR A 155 -1.75 -18.96 23.80
N PHE A 156 -0.91 -17.93 23.94
CA PHE A 156 0.27 -17.96 24.81
C PHE A 156 -0.11 -18.08 26.29
N GLU A 157 -1.08 -17.29 26.76
CA GLU A 157 -1.55 -17.34 28.16
C GLU A 157 -2.14 -18.72 28.51
N ASN A 158 -2.93 -19.30 27.61
CA ASN A 158 -3.51 -20.63 27.81
C ASN A 158 -2.47 -21.76 27.79
N ALA A 159 -1.38 -21.62 27.03
CA ALA A 159 -0.28 -22.59 27.03
C ALA A 159 0.52 -22.54 28.33
N GLN A 160 0.69 -21.35 28.93
CA GLN A 160 1.42 -21.16 30.19
C GLN A 160 0.64 -21.62 31.43
N HIS A 161 -0.69 -21.56 31.41
CA HIS A 161 -1.53 -22.06 32.52
C HIS A 161 -1.77 -23.57 32.51
N ARG A 162 -1.36 -24.28 31.45
CA ARG A 162 -1.50 -25.75 31.32
C ARG A 162 -0.20 -26.52 31.55
N ALA A 163 0.90 -25.82 31.84
CA ALA A 163 2.19 -26.40 32.22
C ALA A 163 2.37 -26.37 33.74
#